data_AF-A0AAN6EAE4-F1
#
_entry.id   AF-A0AAN6EAE4-F1
#
_cell.length_a   1.000
_cell.length_b   1.000
_cell.length_c   1.000
_cell.angle_alpha   90.00
_cell.angle_beta   90.00
_cell.angle_gamma   90.00
#
_symmetry.space_group_name_H-M   'P 1'
#
loop_
_entity.id
_entity.type
_entity.pdbx_description
1 polymer ?
#
loop_
_entity_poly.entity_id
_entity_poly.type
_entity_poly.pdbx_seq_one_letter_code
_entity_poly.pdbx_strand_id
1 'polypeptide(L)'
;MSEKAPGTDRSSTSLLFRSNERILCFHGPLLYEAKVVKAEMWDGTDPDAPEPGPHYFVHYKGWKQTWDEWVDESRALKFNEENLAKQKALRVAALQASKKRTIVVPAKHSARVESESESQRSRKRVREQSVEKTEEQEVSRSVEVKIPIPNALKAQLVDDWERVTKDRLLVPVPRSPTVAQMLDQYQEHRRTSKDKRRPLRHDNEIVDEIIDGLKVYFDKALGNILLYRFERYQYKQMLEQFPERNPAEIYGCEHLLRLFVQ
;
A
#
# COMPACT_ATOMS: atom_id res chain seq x y z
N MET A 1 55.36 -23.38 34.40
CA MET A 1 54.66 -24.13 33.33
C MET A 1 53.19 -23.81 33.50
N SER A 2 52.66 -22.93 32.66
CA SER A 2 51.27 -22.46 32.76
C SER A 2 50.38 -23.36 31.91
N GLU A 3 49.52 -24.15 32.55
CA GLU A 3 48.46 -24.89 31.88
C GLU A 3 47.30 -23.93 31.54
N LYS A 4 47.00 -23.84 30.26
CA LYS A 4 45.94 -23.03 29.67
C LYS A 4 44.73 -23.95 29.49
N ALA A 5 43.58 -23.57 30.06
CA ALA A 5 42.31 -24.28 29.91
C ALA A 5 41.91 -24.41 28.41
N PRO A 6 41.32 -25.55 27.98
CA PRO A 6 40.84 -25.69 26.61
C PRO A 6 39.56 -24.86 26.40
N GLY A 7 39.51 -24.23 25.24
CA GLY A 7 38.54 -23.21 24.87
C GLY A 7 37.11 -23.72 24.76
N THR A 8 36.21 -22.78 25.04
CA THR A 8 34.77 -22.82 24.83
C THR A 8 34.43 -23.32 23.42
N ASP A 9 33.56 -24.33 23.39
CA ASP A 9 33.04 -25.00 22.21
C ASP A 9 32.43 -23.98 21.22
N ARG A 10 32.89 -24.03 19.96
CA ARG A 10 32.32 -23.23 18.87
C ARG A 10 30.99 -23.86 18.50
N SER A 11 29.90 -23.20 18.91
CA SER A 11 28.53 -23.55 18.52
C SER A 11 28.45 -23.86 17.03
N SER A 12 28.05 -25.07 16.69
CA SER A 12 27.79 -25.54 15.34
C SER A 12 26.79 -24.63 14.63
N THR A 13 27.22 -23.86 13.64
CA THR A 13 26.37 -22.99 12.81
C THR A 13 25.54 -23.84 11.84
N SER A 14 24.44 -24.41 12.32
CA SER A 14 23.50 -25.18 11.49
C SER A 14 22.37 -24.28 10.99
N LEU A 15 22.03 -24.38 9.70
CA LEU A 15 20.84 -23.75 9.14
C LEU A 15 19.57 -24.22 9.88
N LEU A 16 18.82 -23.29 10.46
CA LEU A 16 17.58 -23.54 11.18
C LEU A 16 16.47 -24.10 10.28
N PHE A 17 16.47 -23.77 8.98
CA PHE A 17 15.49 -24.23 8.01
C PHE A 17 16.14 -24.96 6.84
N ARG A 18 15.44 -25.98 6.31
CA ARG A 18 15.91 -26.76 5.15
C ARG A 18 15.20 -26.33 3.87
N SER A 19 15.84 -26.55 2.72
CA SER A 19 15.17 -26.43 1.43
C SER A 19 13.93 -27.32 1.38
N ASN A 20 12.87 -26.79 0.79
CA ASN A 20 11.50 -27.29 0.76
C ASN A 20 10.72 -27.26 2.08
N GLU A 21 11.29 -26.75 3.17
CA GLU A 21 10.58 -26.63 4.43
C GLU A 21 9.51 -25.52 4.37
N ARG A 22 8.37 -25.80 5.01
CA ARG A 22 7.28 -24.83 5.18
C ARG A 22 7.54 -24.00 6.43
N ILE A 23 7.51 -22.68 6.29
CA ILE A 23 7.83 -21.71 7.34
C ILE A 23 6.82 -20.58 7.39
N LEU A 24 6.91 -19.75 8.43
CA LEU A 24 6.25 -18.44 8.50
C LEU A 24 7.32 -17.36 8.34
N CYS A 25 7.22 -16.54 7.30
CA CYS A 25 8.20 -15.50 6.98
C CYS A 25 7.59 -14.11 7.13
N PHE A 26 8.34 -13.19 7.73
CA PHE A 26 7.96 -11.79 7.82
C PHE A 26 8.08 -11.11 6.46
N HIS A 27 7.04 -10.40 6.05
CA HIS A 27 7.09 -9.43 4.95
C HIS A 27 6.41 -8.14 5.44
N GLY A 28 7.21 -7.08 5.61
CA GLY A 28 6.79 -5.92 6.41
C GLY A 28 6.46 -6.32 7.85
N PRO A 29 5.38 -5.79 8.46
CA PRO A 29 5.04 -6.05 9.86
C PRO A 29 4.29 -7.37 10.09
N LEU A 30 3.97 -8.13 9.03
CA LEU A 30 3.10 -9.31 9.10
C LEU A 30 3.86 -10.59 8.76
N LEU A 31 3.37 -11.71 9.31
CA LEU A 31 3.84 -13.06 8.99
C LEU A 31 2.99 -13.68 7.89
N TYR A 32 3.66 -14.29 6.92
CA TYR A 32 3.05 -15.02 5.81
C TYR A 32 3.56 -16.45 5.75
N GLU A 33 2.72 -17.35 5.24
CA GLU A 33 3.14 -18.72 4.97
C GLU A 33 4.07 -18.74 3.75
N ALA A 34 5.24 -19.34 3.89
CA ALA A 34 6.23 -19.43 2.84
C ALA A 34 6.88 -20.82 2.79
N LYS A 35 7.58 -21.09 1.69
CA LYS A 35 8.39 -22.29 1.49
C LYS A 35 9.83 -21.86 1.24
N VAL A 36 10.76 -22.47 1.96
CA VAL A 36 12.20 -22.30 1.70
C VAL A 36 12.51 -23.00 0.38
N VAL A 37 12.97 -22.24 -0.61
CA VAL A 37 13.39 -22.76 -1.91
C VAL A 37 14.87 -23.10 -1.88
N LYS A 38 15.70 -22.22 -1.29
CA LYS A 38 17.13 -22.43 -1.05
C LYS A 38 17.52 -21.99 0.35
N ALA A 39 18.55 -22.62 0.91
CA ALA A 39 19.13 -22.27 2.20
C ALA A 39 20.66 -22.30 2.06
N GLU A 40 21.30 -21.19 2.37
CA GLU A 40 22.73 -20.99 2.16
C GLU A 40 23.35 -20.31 3.39
N MET A 41 24.63 -20.59 3.64
CA MET A 41 25.41 -19.96 4.70
C MET A 41 26.37 -18.99 4.05
N TRP A 42 26.12 -17.70 4.22
CA TRP A 42 26.91 -16.65 3.56
C TRP A 42 28.09 -16.28 4.44
N ASP A 43 29.29 -16.25 3.87
CA ASP A 43 30.55 -16.04 4.57
C ASP A 43 31.00 -14.57 4.61
N GLY A 44 30.23 -13.67 3.98
CA GLY A 44 30.51 -12.23 3.93
C GLY A 44 31.63 -11.85 2.97
N THR A 45 32.01 -12.74 2.04
CA THR A 45 33.03 -12.46 1.02
C THR A 45 32.51 -11.67 -0.19
N ASP A 46 31.19 -11.62 -0.38
CA ASP A 46 30.54 -10.84 -1.43
C ASP A 46 30.25 -9.41 -0.93
N PRO A 47 30.84 -8.36 -1.54
CA PRO A 47 30.64 -6.97 -1.12
C PRO A 47 29.21 -6.45 -1.34
N ASP A 48 28.40 -7.11 -2.19
CA ASP A 48 27.01 -6.73 -2.48
C ASP A 48 25.98 -7.58 -1.70
N ALA A 49 26.44 -8.56 -0.92
CA ALA A 49 25.60 -9.44 -0.12
C ALA A 49 25.25 -8.81 1.26
N PRO A 50 24.07 -9.11 1.83
CA PRO A 50 23.77 -8.83 3.23
C PRO A 50 24.74 -9.55 4.18
N GLU A 51 24.66 -9.21 5.46
CA GLU A 51 25.57 -9.66 6.52
C GLU A 51 25.88 -11.18 6.45
N PRO A 52 27.10 -11.61 6.83
CA PRO A 52 27.44 -13.03 6.88
C PRO A 52 26.47 -13.75 7.82
N GLY A 53 25.89 -14.86 7.36
CA GLY A 53 24.77 -15.44 8.09
C GLY A 53 23.99 -16.51 7.33
N PRO A 54 23.16 -17.27 8.03
CA PRO A 54 22.16 -18.14 7.43
C PRO A 54 21.15 -17.31 6.62
N HIS A 55 21.08 -17.59 5.32
CA HIS A 55 20.17 -16.94 4.38
C HIS A 55 19.26 -17.95 3.71
N TYR A 56 18.00 -17.58 3.53
CA TYR A 56 16.95 -18.43 2.98
C TYR A 56 16.26 -17.73 1.82
N PHE A 57 16.23 -18.37 0.65
CA PHE A 57 15.44 -17.90 -0.49
C PHE A 57 14.02 -18.43 -0.31
N VAL A 58 13.04 -17.54 -0.14
CA VAL A 58 11.68 -17.92 0.24
C VAL A 58 10.68 -17.60 -0.87
N HIS A 59 9.72 -18.52 -1.05
CA HIS A 59 8.55 -18.31 -1.91
C HIS A 59 7.29 -18.24 -1.05
N TYR A 60 6.55 -17.13 -1.14
CA TYR A 60 5.33 -16.92 -0.38
C TYR A 60 4.14 -17.64 -1.02
N LYS A 61 3.34 -18.32 -0.18
CA LYS A 61 2.18 -19.08 -0.66
C LYS A 61 1.14 -18.16 -1.28
N GLY A 62 0.83 -18.40 -2.54
CA GLY A 62 -0.18 -17.66 -3.31
C GLY A 62 0.34 -16.34 -3.91
N TRP A 63 1.65 -16.09 -3.83
CA TRP A 63 2.28 -14.90 -4.41
C TRP A 63 2.97 -15.26 -5.73
N LYS A 64 3.25 -14.25 -6.57
CA LYS A 64 4.02 -14.46 -7.81
C LYS A 64 5.50 -14.66 -7.47
N GLN A 65 6.22 -15.46 -8.26
CA GLN A 65 7.66 -15.71 -8.10
C GLN A 65 8.52 -14.43 -8.15
N THR A 66 8.03 -13.36 -8.78
CA THR A 66 8.70 -12.05 -8.79
C THR A 66 8.82 -11.42 -7.39
N TRP A 67 8.15 -11.98 -6.38
CA TRP A 67 8.24 -11.56 -4.97
C TRP A 67 9.12 -12.47 -4.13
N ASP A 68 9.77 -13.47 -4.73
CA ASP A 68 10.69 -14.34 -4.02
C ASP A 68 11.94 -13.54 -3.65
N GLU A 69 12.39 -13.69 -2.42
CA GLU A 69 13.49 -12.88 -1.86
C GLU A 69 14.40 -13.74 -0.99
N TRP A 70 15.66 -13.31 -0.84
CA TRP A 70 16.56 -13.82 0.19
C TRP A 70 16.24 -13.11 1.51
N VAL A 71 16.07 -13.88 2.58
CA VAL A 71 15.84 -13.38 3.92
C VAL A 71 16.83 -14.00 4.90
N ASP A 72 17.23 -13.22 5.90
CA ASP A 72 18.00 -13.72 7.03
C ASP A 72 17.15 -14.61 7.96
N GLU A 73 17.82 -15.32 8.86
CA GLU A 73 17.16 -16.23 9.81
C GLU A 73 16.17 -15.54 10.77
N SER A 74 16.36 -14.25 11.10
CA SER A 74 15.47 -13.53 12.02
C SER A 74 14.09 -13.24 11.43
N ARG A 75 13.98 -13.20 10.09
CA ARG A 75 12.71 -13.00 9.37
C ARG A 75 11.90 -14.29 9.22
N ALA A 76 12.47 -15.45 9.51
CA ALA A 76 11.83 -16.75 9.31
C ALA A 76 11.52 -17.44 10.65
N LEU A 77 10.33 -18.03 10.77
CA LEU A 77 9.86 -18.76 11.94
C LEU A 77 9.36 -20.16 11.55
N LYS A 78 9.51 -21.13 12.45
CA LYS A 78 8.99 -22.50 12.25
C LYS A 78 7.47 -22.48 12.11
N PHE A 79 6.95 -23.34 11.25
CA PHE A 79 5.51 -23.56 11.13
C PHE A 79 5.00 -24.41 12.32
N ASN A 80 4.68 -23.75 13.43
CA ASN A 80 4.14 -24.37 14.64
C ASN A 80 2.93 -23.57 15.19
N GLU A 81 2.23 -24.10 16.18
CA GLU A 81 1.02 -23.50 16.73
C GLU A 81 1.26 -22.12 17.36
N GLU A 82 2.41 -21.95 18.05
CA GLU A 82 2.80 -20.68 18.68
C GLU A 82 2.99 -19.56 17.64
N ASN A 83 3.73 -19.83 16.56
CA ASN A 83 3.98 -18.86 15.51
C ASN A 83 2.72 -18.59 14.65
N LEU A 84 1.82 -19.58 14.54
CA LEU A 84 0.49 -19.37 13.95
C LEU A 84 -0.38 -18.45 14.83
N ALA A 85 -0.33 -18.58 16.15
CA ALA A 85 -0.98 -17.66 17.07
C ALA A 85 -0.38 -16.25 16.94
N LYS A 86 0.95 -16.13 16.82
CA LYS A 86 1.63 -14.85 16.55
C LYS A 86 1.18 -14.21 15.23
N GLN A 87 1.07 -15.00 14.15
CA GLN A 87 0.53 -14.52 12.87
C GLN A 87 -0.89 -13.96 13.03
N LYS A 88 -1.77 -14.68 13.74
CA LYS A 88 -3.15 -14.22 14.01
C LYS A 88 -3.15 -12.93 14.83
N ALA A 89 -2.36 -12.87 15.90
CA ALA A 89 -2.27 -11.69 16.76
C ALA A 89 -1.79 -10.45 15.98
N LEU A 90 -0.76 -10.59 15.14
CA LEU A 90 -0.25 -9.50 14.30
C LEU A 90 -1.31 -9.00 13.30
N ARG A 91 -2.09 -9.90 12.70
CA ARG A 91 -3.22 -9.51 11.82
C ARG A 91 -4.30 -8.74 12.57
N VAL A 92 -4.71 -9.23 13.75
CA VAL A 92 -5.71 -8.54 14.58
C VAL A 92 -5.22 -7.16 14.99
N ALA A 93 -3.96 -7.04 15.42
CA ALA A 93 -3.36 -5.77 15.79
C ALA A 93 -3.33 -4.78 14.61
N ALA A 94 -2.96 -5.24 13.40
CA ALA A 94 -2.96 -4.41 12.21
C ALA A 94 -4.36 -3.90 11.84
N LEU A 95 -5.38 -4.75 11.93
CA LEU A 95 -6.79 -4.37 11.70
C LEU A 95 -7.29 -3.36 12.74
N GLN A 96 -6.92 -3.53 14.02
CA GLN A 96 -7.28 -2.59 15.08
C GLN A 96 -6.58 -1.23 14.93
N ALA A 97 -5.31 -1.21 14.51
CA ALA A 97 -4.58 0.02 14.23
C ALA A 97 -5.20 0.80 13.06
N SER A 98 -5.69 0.10 12.03
CA SER A 98 -6.40 0.72 10.90
C SER A 98 -7.73 1.36 11.33
N LYS A 99 -8.50 0.72 12.21
CA LYS A 99 -9.77 1.26 12.75
C LYS A 99 -9.59 2.48 13.67
N LYS A 100 -8.43 2.63 14.32
CA LYS A 100 -8.14 3.81 15.16
C LYS A 100 -7.75 5.04 14.34
N ARG A 101 -7.34 4.88 13.08
CA ARG A 101 -7.01 5.99 12.17
C ARG A 101 -8.23 6.64 11.51
N THR A 102 -9.42 6.05 11.64
CA THR A 102 -10.67 6.53 11.03
C THR A 102 -11.56 7.39 11.94
N ILE A 103 -11.12 7.73 13.16
CA ILE A 103 -11.93 8.51 14.12
C ILE A 103 -11.26 9.85 14.43
N VAL A 104 -11.38 10.83 13.52
CA VAL A 104 -11.37 12.26 13.87
C VAL A 104 -12.28 13.05 12.92
N VAL A 105 -13.59 12.93 13.09
CA VAL A 105 -14.56 13.97 12.69
C VAL A 105 -15.74 13.94 13.67
N PRO A 106 -16.01 15.02 14.43
CA PRO A 106 -17.21 15.09 15.26
C PRO A 106 -18.34 15.74 14.46
N ALA A 107 -19.44 15.04 14.25
CA ALA A 107 -20.69 15.64 13.77
C ALA A 107 -21.81 15.35 14.76
N LYS A 108 -22.39 16.43 15.28
CA LYS A 108 -23.55 16.47 16.18
C LYS A 108 -24.86 16.42 15.38
N HIS A 109 -25.88 15.85 16.04
CA HIS A 109 -27.34 16.04 15.89
C HIS A 109 -28.07 15.49 14.66
N SER A 110 -28.95 14.50 14.87
CA SER A 110 -30.40 14.74 14.97
C SER A 110 -31.12 13.51 15.56
N ALA A 111 -32.33 13.73 16.07
CA ALA A 111 -33.03 12.93 17.06
C ALA A 111 -34.22 12.11 16.49
N ARG A 112 -34.58 11.05 17.25
CA ARG A 112 -35.90 10.35 17.33
C ARG A 112 -36.29 9.52 16.08
N VAL A 113 -36.80 8.28 16.19
CA VAL A 113 -37.98 7.82 16.94
C VAL A 113 -37.86 6.32 17.32
N GLU A 114 -38.41 5.97 18.48
CA GLU A 114 -38.55 4.62 19.06
C GLU A 114 -39.59 3.74 18.31
N SER A 115 -39.37 2.42 18.31
CA SER A 115 -40.45 1.46 18.56
C SER A 115 -39.87 0.15 19.11
N GLU A 116 -40.34 -0.23 20.30
CA GLU A 116 -40.09 -1.50 20.97
C GLU A 116 -40.91 -2.64 20.34
N SER A 117 -40.35 -3.85 20.34
CA SER A 117 -41.10 -5.07 20.67
C SER A 117 -40.14 -6.18 21.12
N GLU A 118 -40.35 -6.64 22.35
CA GLU A 118 -39.75 -7.83 22.95
C GLU A 118 -40.29 -9.11 22.28
N SER A 119 -39.46 -10.16 22.15
CA SER A 119 -39.72 -11.48 22.79
C SER A 119 -38.61 -12.53 22.57
N GLN A 120 -38.03 -12.95 23.71
CA GLN A 120 -37.68 -14.30 24.17
C GLN A 120 -36.91 -15.34 23.31
N ARG A 121 -35.71 -15.65 23.81
CA ARG A 121 -35.11 -16.98 24.11
C ARG A 121 -35.47 -18.19 23.23
N SER A 122 -34.45 -18.77 22.59
CA SER A 122 -34.20 -20.22 22.61
C SER A 122 -32.76 -20.59 22.23
N ARG A 123 -32.10 -21.34 23.13
CA ARG A 123 -30.79 -21.96 22.93
C ARG A 123 -30.92 -23.14 21.96
N LYS A 124 -30.13 -23.17 20.90
CA LYS A 124 -29.68 -24.44 20.29
C LYS A 124 -28.32 -24.26 19.62
N ARG A 125 -27.27 -24.71 20.31
CA ARG A 125 -25.97 -25.07 19.71
C ARG A 125 -26.24 -26.11 18.63
N VAL A 126 -25.74 -25.91 17.41
CA VAL A 126 -25.20 -26.95 16.49
C VAL A 126 -24.77 -26.27 15.17
N ARG A 127 -23.46 -26.33 14.91
CA ARG A 127 -22.79 -26.31 13.59
C ARG A 127 -22.62 -24.96 12.87
N GLU A 128 -21.86 -24.07 13.49
CA GLU A 128 -21.09 -23.01 12.81
C GLU A 128 -19.78 -23.61 12.28
N GLN A 129 -19.73 -24.06 11.02
CA GLN A 129 -18.44 -24.37 10.39
C GLN A 129 -18.40 -24.20 8.87
N SER A 130 -19.39 -23.51 8.30
CA SER A 130 -19.51 -23.40 6.84
C SER A 130 -19.93 -22.03 6.31
N VAL A 131 -20.06 -21.01 7.16
CA VAL A 131 -20.44 -19.64 6.73
C VAL A 131 -19.27 -18.64 6.87
N GLU A 132 -18.36 -18.82 7.83
CA GLU A 132 -17.19 -17.92 8.01
C GLU A 132 -16.23 -17.90 6.81
N LYS A 133 -16.11 -19.01 6.06
CA LYS A 133 -15.27 -19.07 4.85
C LYS A 133 -15.72 -18.13 3.73
N THR A 134 -16.99 -17.70 3.75
CA THR A 134 -17.54 -16.82 2.73
C THR A 134 -17.38 -15.35 3.13
N GLU A 135 -17.49 -15.01 4.41
CA GLU A 135 -17.34 -13.62 4.90
C GLU A 135 -15.87 -13.17 4.99
N GLU A 136 -14.93 -14.07 5.32
CA GLU A 136 -13.48 -13.79 5.38
C GLU A 136 -12.88 -13.37 4.02
N GLN A 137 -13.48 -13.82 2.91
CA GLN A 137 -13.07 -13.44 1.56
C GLN A 137 -13.64 -12.10 1.09
N GLU A 138 -14.69 -11.60 1.72
CA GLU A 138 -15.34 -10.35 1.31
C GLU A 138 -14.76 -9.12 2.03
N VAL A 139 -14.44 -9.23 3.32
CA VAL A 139 -13.95 -8.08 4.11
C VAL A 139 -12.46 -7.77 3.83
N SER A 140 -11.70 -8.76 3.33
CA SER A 140 -10.26 -8.65 3.02
C SER A 140 -9.97 -8.22 1.58
N ARG A 141 -10.99 -8.20 0.72
CA ARG A 141 -10.89 -7.44 -0.52
C ARG A 141 -11.01 -5.99 -0.08
N SER A 142 -9.89 -5.35 0.24
CA SER A 142 -9.75 -3.93 -0.08
C SER A 142 -10.42 -3.78 -1.43
N VAL A 143 -11.51 -3.03 -1.52
CA VAL A 143 -12.22 -2.84 -2.78
C VAL A 143 -11.18 -2.18 -3.68
N GLU A 144 -10.47 -3.01 -4.44
CA GLU A 144 -9.38 -2.60 -5.30
C GLU A 144 -10.11 -2.00 -6.49
N VAL A 145 -10.48 -0.73 -6.35
CA VAL A 145 -11.13 0.03 -7.40
C VAL A 145 -10.08 0.24 -8.47
N LYS A 146 -10.02 -0.69 -9.43
CA LYS A 146 -9.15 -0.58 -10.59
C LYS A 146 -9.76 0.43 -11.54
N ILE A 147 -9.22 1.63 -11.54
CA ILE A 147 -9.54 2.64 -12.54
C ILE A 147 -8.85 2.22 -13.84
N PRO A 148 -9.59 1.86 -14.91
CA PRO A 148 -8.97 1.44 -16.16
C PRO A 148 -8.32 2.64 -16.86
N ILE A 149 -6.99 2.64 -16.95
CA ILE A 149 -6.25 3.68 -17.66
C ILE A 149 -6.04 3.27 -19.13
N PRO A 150 -6.40 4.12 -20.10
CA PRO A 150 -6.11 3.91 -21.53
C PRO A 150 -4.63 3.63 -21.80
N ASN A 151 -4.34 2.73 -22.75
CA ASN A 151 -2.97 2.34 -23.08
C ASN A 151 -2.08 3.51 -23.53
N ALA A 152 -2.65 4.51 -24.21
CA ALA A 152 -1.94 5.73 -24.57
C ALA A 152 -1.42 6.48 -23.34
N LEU A 153 -2.21 6.57 -22.27
CA LEU A 153 -1.82 7.23 -21.02
C LEU A 153 -0.84 6.39 -20.21
N LYS A 154 -0.93 5.05 -20.28
CA LYS A 154 0.10 4.17 -19.71
C LYS A 154 1.47 4.38 -20.38
N ALA A 155 1.50 4.52 -21.70
CA ALA A 155 2.73 4.83 -22.41
C ALA A 155 3.32 6.18 -21.95
N GLN A 156 2.47 7.21 -21.77
CA GLN A 156 2.91 8.49 -21.22
C GLN A 156 3.49 8.38 -19.81
N LEU A 157 2.94 7.52 -18.95
CA LEU A 157 3.49 7.27 -17.60
C LEU A 157 4.86 6.58 -17.64
N VAL A 158 5.07 5.66 -18.58
CA VAL A 158 6.38 5.02 -18.79
C VAL A 158 7.40 6.06 -19.24
N ASP A 159 7.04 6.86 -20.25
CA ASP A 159 7.89 7.95 -20.75
C ASP A 159 8.23 8.98 -19.66
N ASP A 160 7.26 9.41 -18.86
CA ASP A 160 7.45 10.34 -17.75
C ASP A 160 8.40 9.75 -16.70
N TRP A 161 8.23 8.48 -16.32
CA TRP A 161 9.13 7.80 -15.41
C TRP A 161 10.57 7.76 -15.95
N GLU A 162 10.77 7.43 -17.23
CA GLU A 162 12.11 7.40 -17.84
C GLU A 162 12.76 8.79 -17.86
N ARG A 163 12.02 9.83 -18.28
CA ARG A 163 12.53 11.21 -18.32
C ARG A 163 12.98 11.71 -16.95
N VAL A 164 12.22 11.41 -15.89
CA VAL A 164 12.57 11.88 -14.54
C VAL A 164 13.67 11.03 -13.91
N THR A 165 13.62 9.71 -14.06
CA THR A 165 14.51 8.81 -13.30
C THR A 165 15.81 8.47 -14.03
N LYS A 166 15.78 8.32 -15.35
CA LYS A 166 16.95 8.00 -16.18
C LYS A 166 17.61 9.27 -16.70
N ASP A 167 16.82 10.14 -17.33
CA ASP A 167 17.34 11.34 -18.02
C ASP A 167 17.52 12.54 -17.07
N ARG A 168 17.03 12.44 -15.83
CA ARG A 168 17.09 13.49 -14.81
C ARG A 168 16.49 14.82 -15.29
N LEU A 169 15.41 14.73 -16.06
CA LEU A 169 14.64 15.88 -16.48
C LEU A 169 13.58 16.20 -15.44
N LEU A 170 13.33 17.50 -15.25
CA LEU A 170 12.28 17.99 -14.38
C LEU A 170 11.22 18.69 -15.22
N VAL A 171 9.96 18.44 -14.88
CA VAL A 171 8.83 19.19 -15.45
C VAL A 171 8.98 20.65 -15.01
N PRO A 172 8.93 21.63 -15.93
CA PRO A 172 9.01 23.04 -15.57
C PRO A 172 7.74 23.46 -14.81
N VAL A 173 7.91 23.99 -13.61
CA VAL A 173 6.82 24.54 -12.79
C VAL A 173 7.06 26.04 -12.53
N PRO A 174 6.02 26.88 -12.44
CA PRO A 174 4.59 26.55 -12.54
C PRO A 174 4.14 26.13 -13.95
N ARG A 175 3.21 25.17 -14.03
CA ARG A 175 2.66 24.68 -15.29
C ARG A 175 1.50 25.54 -15.79
N SER A 176 1.29 25.49 -17.10
CA SER A 176 0.12 26.02 -17.78
C SER A 176 -0.26 25.05 -18.91
N PRO A 177 -1.50 24.52 -18.92
CA PRO A 177 -2.51 24.64 -17.85
C PRO A 177 -2.10 23.92 -16.56
N THR A 178 -2.61 24.38 -15.42
CA THR A 178 -2.42 23.71 -14.11
C THR A 178 -3.46 22.61 -13.89
N VAL A 179 -3.26 21.76 -12.88
CA VAL A 179 -4.26 20.74 -12.49
C VAL A 179 -5.63 21.36 -12.21
N ALA A 180 -5.67 22.45 -11.44
CA ALA A 180 -6.92 23.16 -11.14
C ALA A 180 -7.61 23.62 -12.44
N GLN A 181 -6.86 24.28 -13.32
CA GLN A 181 -7.38 24.75 -14.61
C GLN A 181 -7.85 23.62 -15.52
N MET A 182 -7.15 22.48 -15.54
CA MET A 182 -7.53 21.32 -16.34
C MET A 182 -8.83 20.69 -15.83
N LEU A 183 -8.99 20.58 -14.51
CA LEU A 183 -10.21 20.05 -13.91
C LEU A 183 -11.40 20.99 -14.17
N ASP A 184 -11.20 22.31 -14.09
CA ASP A 184 -12.22 23.31 -14.43
C ASP A 184 -12.59 23.25 -15.93
N GLN A 185 -11.60 23.08 -16.81
CA GLN A 185 -11.85 22.87 -18.25
C GLN A 185 -12.65 21.59 -18.51
N TYR A 186 -12.39 20.52 -17.77
CA TYR A 186 -13.16 19.28 -17.86
C TYR A 186 -14.61 19.48 -17.39
N GLN A 187 -14.80 20.20 -16.28
CA GLN A 187 -16.13 20.57 -15.77
C GLN A 187 -16.94 21.34 -16.83
N GLU A 188 -16.32 22.35 -17.44
CA GLU A 188 -16.97 23.18 -18.47
C GLU A 188 -17.25 22.38 -19.75
N HIS A 189 -16.31 21.54 -20.18
CA HIS A 189 -16.51 20.64 -21.31
C HIS A 189 -17.70 19.71 -21.07
N ARG A 190 -17.83 19.15 -19.85
CA ARG A 190 -18.96 18.29 -19.48
C ARG A 190 -20.30 19.01 -19.49
N ARG A 191 -20.35 20.29 -19.10
CA ARG A 191 -21.56 21.11 -19.10
C ARG A 191 -22.00 21.54 -20.50
N THR A 192 -21.05 21.81 -21.38
CA THR A 192 -21.29 22.34 -22.73
C THR A 192 -21.39 21.26 -23.81
N SER A 193 -20.87 20.05 -23.55
CA SER A 193 -20.90 18.95 -24.50
C SER A 193 -22.34 18.55 -24.83
N LYS A 194 -22.66 18.54 -26.13
CA LYS A 194 -23.98 18.20 -26.69
C LYS A 194 -24.21 16.69 -26.81
N ASP A 195 -23.45 15.88 -26.08
CA ASP A 195 -23.59 14.43 -26.16
C ASP A 195 -24.99 13.99 -25.71
N LYS A 196 -25.56 12.99 -26.40
CA LYS A 196 -26.99 12.61 -26.32
C LYS A 196 -27.39 12.04 -24.96
N ARG A 197 -26.43 11.74 -24.09
CA ARG A 197 -26.63 11.38 -22.67
C ARG A 197 -26.52 12.64 -21.82
N ARG A 198 -27.47 13.57 -21.97
CA ARG A 198 -27.47 14.80 -21.18
C ARG A 198 -27.43 14.41 -19.69
N PRO A 199 -26.36 14.72 -18.94
CA PRO A 199 -26.30 14.40 -17.52
C PRO A 199 -27.48 15.08 -16.82
N LEU A 200 -28.13 14.34 -15.92
CA LEU A 200 -29.13 14.94 -15.04
C LEU A 200 -28.44 16.03 -14.21
N ARG A 201 -29.20 17.03 -13.71
CA ARG A 201 -28.61 18.08 -12.85
C ARG A 201 -27.79 17.48 -11.70
N HIS A 202 -28.29 16.39 -11.14
CA HIS A 202 -27.62 15.63 -10.08
C HIS A 202 -26.26 15.05 -10.51
N ASP A 203 -26.11 14.62 -11.77
CA ASP A 203 -24.81 14.12 -12.27
C ASP A 203 -23.76 15.23 -12.32
N ASN A 204 -24.16 16.49 -12.54
CA ASN A 204 -23.23 17.61 -12.54
C ASN A 204 -22.82 17.99 -11.11
N GLU A 205 -23.74 17.98 -10.15
CA GLU A 205 -23.43 18.21 -8.73
C GLU A 205 -22.44 17.15 -8.21
N ILE A 206 -22.65 15.87 -8.56
CA ILE A 206 -21.72 14.78 -8.23
C ILE A 206 -20.35 15.01 -8.86
N VAL A 207 -20.29 15.46 -10.11
CA VAL A 207 -19.01 15.75 -10.79
C VAL A 207 -18.30 16.92 -10.13
N ASP A 208 -19.03 17.95 -9.72
CA ASP A 208 -18.49 19.12 -9.03
C ASP A 208 -17.84 18.67 -7.71
N GLU A 209 -18.54 17.84 -6.92
CA GLU A 209 -17.98 17.24 -5.69
C GLU A 209 -16.76 16.35 -5.95
N ILE A 210 -16.78 15.54 -7.02
CA ILE A 210 -15.64 14.69 -7.41
C ILE A 210 -14.43 15.55 -7.79
N ILE A 211 -14.64 16.62 -8.56
CA ILE A 211 -13.56 17.52 -9.00
C ILE A 211 -12.94 18.24 -7.81
N ASP A 212 -13.76 18.76 -6.90
CA ASP A 212 -13.26 19.40 -5.68
C ASP A 212 -12.52 18.40 -4.79
N GLY A 213 -13.05 17.18 -4.66
CA GLY A 213 -12.38 16.07 -3.97
C GLY A 213 -11.03 15.72 -4.60
N LEU A 214 -10.95 15.68 -5.93
CA LEU A 214 -9.71 15.42 -6.68
C LEU A 214 -8.65 16.52 -6.46
N LYS A 215 -9.04 17.80 -6.44
CA LYS A 215 -8.13 18.92 -6.13
C LYS A 215 -7.53 18.75 -4.73
N VAL A 216 -8.39 18.56 -3.73
CA VAL A 216 -7.97 18.37 -2.33
C VAL A 216 -7.10 17.12 -2.17
N TYR A 217 -7.45 16.03 -2.85
CA TYR A 217 -6.67 14.79 -2.79
C TYR A 217 -5.31 14.96 -3.45
N PHE A 218 -5.24 15.60 -4.62
CA PHE A 218 -3.98 15.92 -5.30
C PHE A 218 -3.06 16.77 -4.42
N ASP A 219 -3.60 17.82 -3.79
CA ASP A 219 -2.83 18.71 -2.90
C ASP A 219 -2.19 17.95 -1.74
N LYS A 220 -2.92 17.01 -1.13
CA LYS A 220 -2.41 16.16 -0.04
C LYS A 220 -1.50 15.04 -0.52
N ALA A 221 -1.72 14.53 -1.73
CA ALA A 221 -0.99 13.38 -2.26
C ALA A 221 0.36 13.78 -2.86
N LEU A 222 0.49 14.99 -3.44
CA LEU A 222 1.65 15.36 -4.25
C LEU A 222 2.98 15.10 -3.52
N GLY A 223 3.20 15.76 -2.38
CA GLY A 223 4.45 15.65 -1.62
C GLY A 223 4.71 14.28 -0.99
N ASN A 224 3.67 13.43 -0.91
CA ASN A 224 3.72 12.16 -0.20
C ASN A 224 4.01 10.98 -1.14
N ILE A 225 3.27 10.89 -2.25
CA ILE A 225 3.25 9.68 -3.09
C ILE A 225 3.39 9.93 -4.60
N LEU A 226 3.27 11.18 -5.08
CA LEU A 226 3.26 11.45 -6.54
C LEU A 226 4.60 11.92 -7.11
N LEU A 227 5.56 12.29 -6.26
CA LEU A 227 6.87 12.82 -6.67
C LEU A 227 7.95 11.74 -6.64
N TYR A 228 8.71 11.65 -7.73
CA TYR A 228 9.93 10.86 -7.75
C TYR A 228 11.01 11.50 -6.87
N ARG A 229 12.03 10.72 -6.50
CA ARG A 229 13.12 11.17 -5.62
C ARG A 229 13.80 12.45 -6.13
N PHE A 230 13.98 12.58 -7.44
CA PHE A 230 14.67 13.73 -8.05
C PHE A 230 13.84 15.02 -8.03
N GLU A 231 12.51 14.93 -8.07
CA GLU A 231 11.60 16.09 -8.07
C GLU A 231 11.45 16.74 -6.68
N ARG A 232 11.85 16.05 -5.60
CA ARG A 232 11.64 16.55 -4.22
C ARG A 232 12.36 17.86 -3.94
N TYR A 233 13.50 18.11 -4.59
CA TYR A 233 14.20 19.38 -4.44
C TYR A 233 13.40 20.54 -5.08
N GLN A 234 12.89 20.35 -6.30
CA GLN A 234 12.03 21.32 -6.97
C GLN A 234 10.75 21.57 -6.17
N TYR A 235 10.14 20.54 -5.59
CA TYR A 235 8.97 20.70 -4.73
C TYR A 235 9.23 21.56 -3.51
N LYS A 236 10.37 21.37 -2.82
CA LYS A 236 10.76 22.22 -1.69
C LYS A 236 10.91 23.69 -2.12
N GLN A 237 11.54 23.95 -3.26
CA GLN A 237 11.66 25.30 -3.80
C GLN A 237 10.28 25.93 -4.09
N MET A 238 9.32 25.15 -4.61
CA MET A 238 7.96 25.66 -4.87
C MET A 238 7.21 25.99 -3.59
N LEU A 239 7.37 25.21 -2.51
CA LEU A 239 6.79 25.53 -1.21
C LEU A 239 7.36 26.83 -0.60
N GLU A 240 8.64 27.11 -0.84
CA GLU A 240 9.28 28.35 -0.38
C GLU A 240 8.88 29.56 -1.24
N GLN A 241 8.77 29.37 -2.56
CA GLN A 241 8.43 30.45 -3.50
C GLN A 241 6.94 30.80 -3.49
N PHE A 242 6.06 29.83 -3.26
CA PHE A 242 4.60 29.99 -3.30
C PHE A 242 3.94 29.37 -2.04
N PRO A 243 4.17 29.93 -0.84
CA PRO A 243 3.69 29.35 0.41
C PRO A 243 2.16 29.32 0.53
N GLU A 244 1.48 30.26 -0.12
CA GLU A 244 0.02 30.41 -0.09
C GLU A 244 -0.70 29.68 -1.24
N ARG A 245 0.05 29.03 -2.15
CA ARG A 245 -0.57 28.35 -3.30
C ARG A 245 -0.62 26.85 -3.09
N ASN A 246 -1.75 26.28 -3.49
CA ASN A 246 -1.92 24.84 -3.45
C ASN A 246 -1.15 24.16 -4.60
N PRO A 247 -0.69 22.92 -4.40
CA PRO A 247 -0.07 22.14 -5.46
C PRO A 247 -0.87 22.07 -6.77
N ALA A 248 -2.19 21.96 -6.71
CA ALA A 248 -3.07 21.93 -7.88
C ALA A 248 -2.99 23.20 -8.74
N GLU A 249 -2.55 24.33 -8.18
CA GLU A 249 -2.38 25.60 -8.87
C GLU A 249 -0.97 25.81 -9.44
N ILE A 250 -0.04 24.87 -9.19
CA ILE A 250 1.36 24.95 -9.62
C ILE A 250 1.71 23.83 -10.60
N TYR A 251 1.22 22.63 -10.34
CA TYR A 251 1.58 21.42 -11.08
C TYR A 251 0.62 21.15 -12.26
N GLY A 252 1.02 20.26 -13.17
CA GLY A 252 0.33 19.99 -14.45
C GLY A 252 -0.22 18.57 -14.59
N CYS A 253 -0.55 18.21 -15.83
CA CYS A 253 -1.14 16.92 -16.18
C CYS A 253 -0.24 15.73 -15.87
N GLU A 254 1.07 15.91 -15.93
CA GLU A 254 2.07 14.88 -15.72
C GLU A 254 1.92 14.28 -14.32
N HIS A 255 1.85 15.15 -13.30
CA HIS A 255 1.65 14.76 -11.90
C HIS A 255 0.22 14.29 -11.63
N LEU A 256 -0.79 14.92 -12.26
CA LEU A 256 -2.18 14.50 -12.11
C LEU A 256 -2.39 13.08 -12.63
N LEU A 257 -1.75 12.70 -13.73
CA LEU A 257 -1.89 11.37 -14.29
C LEU A 257 -1.33 10.29 -13.35
N ARG A 258 -0.25 10.60 -12.61
CA ARG A 258 0.32 9.70 -11.59
C ARG A 258 -0.66 9.40 -10.47
N LEU A 259 -1.60 10.30 -10.17
CA LEU A 259 -2.63 10.10 -9.13
C LEU A 259 -3.50 8.87 -9.41
N PHE A 260 -3.77 8.58 -10.68
CA PHE A 260 -4.68 7.49 -11.08
C PHE A 260 -4.02 6.11 -11.09
N VAL A 261 -2.69 6.03 -10.87
CA VAL A 261 -1.95 4.76 -10.75
C VAL A 261 -1.47 4.44 -9.34
N GLN A 262 -1.74 5.31 -8.35
CA GLN A 262 -1.43 5.05 -6.95
C GLN A 262 -2.42 4.09 -6.28
#